data_AF-A0A382TI90-F1
#
_entry.id   AF-A0A382TI90-F1
#
_cell.length_a   1.000
_cell.length_b   1.000
_cell.length_c   1.000
_cell.angle_alpha   90.00
_cell.angle_beta   90.00
_cell.angle_gamma   90.00
#
_symmetry.space_group_name_H-M   'P 1'
#
loop_
_entity.id
_entity.type
_entity.pdbx_description
1 polymer ?
#
loop_
_entity_poly.entity_id
_entity_poly.type
_entity_poly.pdbx_seq_one_letter_code
_entity_poly.pdbx_strand_id
1 'polypeptide(L)'
;VSGTYSVTAGGVVSDSGDLDIEGATTILASGSNVVLDRATHDFTGAVGVTGAAVELVDANGIVLGDSTVSGAYQVTATAGGDITDAGVLDIDGAATFTAANGRSITLDSSNTFSGTVAFSSGGTLTNVEVKDTTAFVLAETANLTLSGNLTVTTGGALTDTNVITVPGTTTITATGQVVDLDHTSNNFATILFGSSSNAVASVEVVDTNAIAIGASKSTGNFTVTAGDDVTDSGTVTVGGNLSVTTSASDGLINMGTLEVDGTIALTTNGDGAATVVNDAEIDFAASTVGGALSATATTGN
;
A
#
# COMPACT_ATOMS: atom_id res chain seq x y z
N VAL A 1 -18.11 -30.27 -1.90
CA VAL A 1 -17.08 -31.33 -1.81
C VAL A 1 -16.34 -31.11 -0.50
N SER A 2 -16.59 -31.96 0.50
CA SER A 2 -16.22 -31.66 1.88
C SER A 2 -14.77 -32.00 2.26
N GLY A 3 -13.98 -32.53 1.33
CA GLY A 3 -12.55 -32.83 1.51
C GLY A 3 -11.72 -32.06 0.50
N THR A 4 -10.40 -32.31 0.46
CA THR A 4 -9.55 -31.66 -0.55
C THR A 4 -10.04 -31.98 -1.96
N TYR A 5 -10.29 -30.95 -2.76
CA TYR A 5 -10.60 -31.06 -4.17
C TYR A 5 -9.34 -30.81 -4.99
N SER A 6 -8.79 -31.87 -5.60
CA SER A 6 -7.57 -31.78 -6.40
C SER A 6 -7.83 -32.09 -7.86
N VAL A 7 -7.39 -31.21 -8.75
CA VAL A 7 -7.44 -31.38 -10.20
C VAL A 7 -6.03 -31.33 -10.75
N THR A 8 -5.67 -32.28 -11.61
CA THR A 8 -4.45 -32.21 -12.43
C THR A 8 -4.86 -32.36 -13.89
N ALA A 9 -4.60 -31.34 -14.69
CA ALA A 9 -5.01 -31.26 -16.08
C ALA A 9 -3.82 -30.90 -16.97
N GLY A 10 -3.71 -31.55 -18.13
CA GLY A 10 -2.75 -31.18 -19.18
C GLY A 10 -3.31 -30.14 -20.17
N GLY A 11 -4.48 -29.58 -19.88
CA GLY A 11 -5.21 -28.65 -20.74
C GLY A 11 -6.03 -27.67 -19.90
N VAL A 12 -6.86 -26.87 -20.58
CA VAL A 12 -7.72 -25.87 -19.91
C VAL A 12 -8.62 -26.54 -18.88
N VAL A 13 -8.70 -25.92 -17.70
CA VAL A 13 -9.69 -26.26 -16.66
C VAL A 13 -10.78 -25.21 -16.71
N SER A 14 -12.01 -25.62 -16.97
CA SER A 14 -13.17 -24.74 -16.93
C SER A 14 -14.32 -25.43 -16.22
N ASP A 15 -15.21 -24.64 -15.63
CA ASP A 15 -16.46 -25.17 -15.10
C ASP A 15 -17.56 -25.31 -16.18
N SER A 16 -18.63 -26.00 -15.82
CA SER A 16 -19.88 -26.05 -16.59
C SER A 16 -21.11 -25.92 -15.69
N GLY A 17 -20.87 -25.64 -14.41
CA GLY A 17 -21.85 -25.63 -13.34
C GLY A 17 -21.19 -25.17 -12.05
N ASP A 18 -22.01 -24.87 -11.06
CA ASP A 18 -21.56 -24.33 -9.78
C ASP A 18 -20.75 -25.38 -9.02
N LEU A 19 -19.67 -24.93 -8.37
CA LEU A 19 -18.81 -25.73 -7.50
C LEU A 19 -19.08 -25.25 -6.08
N ASP A 20 -19.48 -26.19 -5.23
CA ASP A 20 -19.59 -26.02 -3.80
C ASP A 20 -18.51 -26.92 -3.18
N ILE A 21 -17.47 -26.34 -2.60
CA ILE A 21 -16.28 -27.03 -2.12
C ILE A 21 -15.89 -26.48 -0.76
N GLU A 22 -16.14 -27.30 0.26
CA GLU A 22 -15.86 -26.91 1.63
C GLU A 22 -14.39 -27.13 2.02
N GLY A 23 -13.72 -28.08 1.38
CA GLY A 23 -12.30 -28.35 1.60
C GLY A 23 -11.36 -27.47 0.76
N ALA A 24 -10.05 -27.60 0.98
CA ALA A 24 -9.06 -26.92 0.17
C ALA A 24 -9.14 -27.36 -1.30
N THR A 25 -8.94 -26.41 -2.22
CA THR A 25 -8.91 -26.65 -3.66
C THR A 25 -7.48 -26.53 -4.18
N THR A 26 -7.02 -27.50 -4.96
CA THR A 26 -5.71 -27.47 -5.61
C THR A 26 -5.86 -27.81 -7.09
N ILE A 27 -5.51 -26.88 -7.97
CA ILE A 27 -5.60 -27.07 -9.42
C ILE A 27 -4.19 -26.98 -10.01
N LEU A 28 -3.74 -28.07 -10.64
CA LEU A 28 -2.46 -28.15 -11.33
C LEU A 28 -2.73 -28.24 -12.84
N ALA A 29 -2.68 -27.09 -13.53
CA ALA A 29 -2.92 -26.94 -14.95
C ALA A 29 -1.76 -26.17 -15.63
N SER A 30 -0.51 -26.53 -15.31
CA SER A 30 0.69 -25.82 -15.76
C SER A 30 0.68 -25.54 -17.27
N GLY A 31 0.85 -24.28 -17.64
CA GLY A 31 0.84 -23.82 -19.04
C GLY A 31 -0.55 -23.74 -19.69
N SER A 32 -1.62 -24.05 -18.97
CA SER A 32 -3.02 -23.97 -19.43
C SER A 32 -3.83 -23.00 -18.58
N ASN A 33 -4.90 -22.45 -19.16
CA ASN A 33 -5.77 -21.54 -18.43
C ASN A 33 -6.67 -22.29 -17.44
N VAL A 34 -7.01 -21.63 -16.33
CA VAL A 34 -8.02 -22.05 -15.37
C VAL A 34 -9.09 -20.98 -15.32
N VAL A 35 -10.32 -21.34 -15.64
CA VAL A 35 -11.47 -20.41 -15.67
C VAL A 35 -12.58 -21.00 -14.82
N LEU A 36 -12.67 -20.53 -13.58
CA LEU A 36 -13.74 -20.85 -12.64
C LEU A 36 -14.50 -19.54 -12.35
N ASP A 37 -15.39 -19.15 -13.27
CA ASP A 37 -15.88 -17.77 -13.44
C ASP A 37 -17.37 -17.57 -13.07
N ARG A 38 -18.00 -18.57 -12.45
CA ARG A 38 -19.41 -18.51 -12.10
C ARG A 38 -19.59 -17.78 -10.77
N ALA A 39 -20.43 -16.75 -10.78
CA ALA A 39 -20.75 -15.94 -9.60
C ALA A 39 -21.31 -16.71 -8.38
N THR A 40 -21.68 -17.98 -8.56
CA THR A 40 -22.28 -18.84 -7.53
C THR A 40 -21.37 -19.98 -7.08
N HIS A 41 -20.10 -20.02 -7.52
CA HIS A 41 -19.09 -20.88 -6.89
C HIS A 41 -18.98 -20.56 -5.40
N ASP A 42 -18.80 -21.58 -4.56
CA ASP A 42 -18.62 -21.43 -3.11
C ASP A 42 -17.43 -22.28 -2.66
N PHE A 43 -16.26 -21.64 -2.57
CA PHE A 43 -15.03 -22.21 -2.05
C PHE A 43 -14.81 -21.73 -0.62
N THR A 44 -15.08 -22.59 0.36
CA THR A 44 -14.85 -22.20 1.77
C THR A 44 -13.43 -22.52 2.25
N GLY A 45 -12.73 -23.43 1.56
CA GLY A 45 -11.33 -23.74 1.81
C GLY A 45 -10.39 -22.97 0.89
N ALA A 46 -9.10 -22.91 1.26
CA ALA A 46 -8.10 -22.20 0.45
C ALA A 46 -8.00 -22.76 -0.97
N VAL A 47 -7.93 -21.86 -1.97
CA VAL A 47 -7.88 -22.18 -3.40
C VAL A 47 -6.48 -21.88 -3.94
N GLY A 48 -5.70 -22.92 -4.22
CA GLY A 48 -4.37 -22.82 -4.84
C GLY A 48 -4.39 -23.27 -6.29
N VAL A 49 -3.77 -22.48 -7.18
CA VAL A 49 -3.78 -22.73 -8.63
C VAL A 49 -2.39 -22.59 -9.24
N THR A 50 -1.95 -23.61 -9.97
CA THR A 50 -0.85 -23.51 -10.94
C THR A 50 -1.43 -23.45 -12.35
N GLY A 51 -1.24 -22.35 -13.08
CA GLY A 51 -1.85 -22.14 -14.40
C GLY A 51 -1.14 -21.08 -15.25
N ALA A 52 -1.60 -20.91 -16.50
CA ALA A 52 -1.15 -19.84 -17.38
C ALA A 52 -1.91 -18.54 -17.09
N ALA A 53 -3.16 -18.41 -17.53
CA ALA A 53 -4.08 -17.40 -17.02
C ALA A 53 -5.11 -18.04 -16.08
N VAL A 54 -5.45 -17.35 -15.00
CA VAL A 54 -6.36 -17.87 -13.97
C VAL A 54 -7.44 -16.84 -13.69
N GLU A 55 -8.70 -17.28 -13.77
CA GLU A 55 -9.88 -16.54 -13.37
C GLU A 55 -10.62 -17.35 -12.30
N LEU A 56 -10.83 -16.74 -11.13
CA LEU A 56 -11.53 -17.29 -9.99
C LEU A 56 -12.63 -16.33 -9.57
N VAL A 57 -13.86 -16.83 -9.48
CA VAL A 57 -15.00 -16.13 -8.91
C VAL A 57 -15.51 -16.93 -7.74
N ASP A 58 -15.81 -16.26 -6.65
CA ASP A 58 -16.43 -16.83 -5.46
C ASP A 58 -17.67 -16.02 -5.09
N ALA A 59 -18.72 -16.73 -4.70
CA ALA A 59 -19.97 -16.15 -4.23
C ALA A 59 -19.76 -15.40 -2.93
N ASN A 60 -18.86 -15.84 -2.06
CA ASN A 60 -18.63 -15.29 -0.73
C ASN A 60 -17.30 -14.51 -0.71
N GLY A 61 -16.42 -14.87 0.22
CA GLY A 61 -15.04 -14.42 0.28
C GLY A 61 -14.13 -15.59 -0.06
N ILE A 62 -12.96 -15.30 -0.61
CA ILE A 62 -12.05 -16.34 -1.07
C ILE A 62 -10.75 -16.28 -0.29
N VAL A 63 -10.32 -17.44 0.20
CA VAL A 63 -8.98 -17.65 0.75
C VAL A 63 -8.12 -18.21 -0.37
N LEU A 64 -7.04 -17.52 -0.71
CA LEU A 64 -6.09 -17.95 -1.73
C LEU A 64 -5.01 -18.84 -1.10
N GLY A 65 -4.82 -20.02 -1.68
CA GLY A 65 -3.70 -20.90 -1.35
C GLY A 65 -2.50 -20.63 -2.24
N ASP A 66 -1.44 -21.44 -2.08
CA ASP A 66 -0.24 -21.36 -2.91
C ASP A 66 -0.62 -21.40 -4.39
N SER A 67 -0.22 -20.36 -5.11
CA SER A 67 -0.59 -20.19 -6.53
C SER A 67 0.62 -19.73 -7.34
N THR A 68 0.77 -20.31 -8.53
CA THR A 68 1.83 -19.96 -9.49
C THR A 68 1.18 -19.72 -10.85
N VAL A 69 1.15 -18.46 -11.28
CA VAL A 69 0.41 -18.04 -12.47
C VAL A 69 1.32 -17.26 -13.40
N SER A 70 1.56 -17.80 -14.60
CA SER A 70 2.50 -17.17 -15.55
C SER A 70 1.91 -16.03 -16.38
N GLY A 71 0.60 -15.78 -16.26
CA GLY A 71 -0.16 -14.78 -16.98
C GLY A 71 -1.13 -14.04 -16.06
N ALA A 72 -2.28 -13.60 -16.58
CA ALA A 72 -3.23 -12.82 -15.79
C ALA A 72 -3.82 -13.65 -14.64
N TYR A 73 -3.94 -13.05 -13.45
CA TYR A 73 -4.60 -13.62 -12.28
C TYR A 73 -5.77 -12.74 -11.85
N GLN A 74 -6.99 -13.17 -12.14
CA GLN A 74 -8.22 -12.43 -11.87
C GLN A 74 -8.99 -13.14 -10.74
N VAL A 75 -9.15 -12.48 -9.60
CA VAL A 75 -9.87 -13.02 -8.45
C VAL A 75 -11.02 -12.09 -8.08
N THR A 76 -12.24 -12.64 -7.98
CA THR A 76 -13.45 -11.87 -7.64
C THR A 76 -14.24 -12.54 -6.51
N ALA A 77 -14.56 -11.78 -5.46
CA ALA A 77 -15.43 -12.19 -4.36
C ALA A 77 -16.71 -11.33 -4.37
N THR A 78 -17.90 -11.94 -4.54
CA THR A 78 -19.11 -11.20 -4.99
C THR A 78 -20.15 -10.84 -3.92
N ALA A 79 -20.44 -11.68 -2.91
CA ALA A 79 -21.53 -11.49 -1.94
C ALA A 79 -21.09 -11.00 -0.55
N GLY A 80 -20.01 -10.22 -0.48
CA GLY A 80 -19.63 -9.52 0.74
C GLY A 80 -18.57 -10.22 1.59
N GLY A 81 -17.77 -11.11 1.01
CA GLY A 81 -16.57 -11.62 1.65
C GLY A 81 -15.32 -10.81 1.29
N ASP A 82 -14.32 -10.93 2.16
CA ASP A 82 -12.98 -10.41 1.92
C ASP A 82 -12.21 -11.34 0.97
N ILE A 83 -11.15 -10.83 0.35
CA ILE A 83 -10.14 -11.66 -0.31
C ILE A 83 -8.95 -11.74 0.64
N THR A 84 -8.56 -12.95 1.02
CA THR A 84 -7.39 -13.18 1.89
C THR A 84 -6.46 -14.20 1.27
N ASP A 85 -5.17 -14.18 1.61
CA ASP A 85 -4.28 -15.30 1.31
C ASP A 85 -3.92 -16.12 2.56
N ALA A 86 -3.62 -17.39 2.34
CA ALA A 86 -3.07 -18.34 3.31
C ALA A 86 -1.84 -19.07 2.75
N GLY A 87 -1.56 -18.90 1.46
CA GLY A 87 -0.39 -19.40 0.76
C GLY A 87 0.25 -18.30 -0.09
N VAL A 88 1.44 -18.57 -0.60
CA VAL A 88 2.22 -17.61 -1.38
C VAL A 88 1.68 -17.54 -2.81
N LEU A 89 1.46 -16.31 -3.28
CA LEU A 89 1.10 -16.00 -4.66
C LEU A 89 2.37 -15.62 -5.42
N ASP A 90 2.70 -16.40 -6.46
CA ASP A 90 3.78 -16.14 -7.41
C ASP A 90 3.16 -15.86 -8.79
N ILE A 91 2.98 -14.58 -9.10
CA ILE A 91 2.19 -14.13 -10.24
C ILE A 91 3.08 -13.30 -11.18
N ASP A 92 3.37 -13.87 -12.35
CA ASP A 92 4.21 -13.21 -13.36
C ASP A 92 3.45 -12.12 -14.13
N GLY A 93 2.17 -12.35 -14.40
CA GLY A 93 1.32 -11.43 -15.15
C GLY A 93 0.57 -10.42 -14.27
N ALA A 94 -0.37 -9.70 -14.89
CA ALA A 94 -1.21 -8.75 -14.16
C ALA A 94 -2.14 -9.47 -13.18
N ALA A 95 -2.20 -9.00 -11.94
CA ALA A 95 -3.10 -9.50 -10.90
C ALA A 95 -4.21 -8.48 -10.61
N THR A 96 -5.46 -8.92 -10.65
CA THR A 96 -6.62 -8.11 -10.25
C THR A 96 -7.39 -8.80 -9.15
N PHE A 97 -7.57 -8.12 -8.03
CA PHE A 97 -8.37 -8.57 -6.90
C PHE A 97 -9.59 -7.68 -6.76
N THR A 98 -10.78 -8.26 -6.91
CA THR A 98 -12.06 -7.55 -6.87
C THR A 98 -12.90 -8.06 -5.71
N ALA A 99 -12.95 -7.31 -4.61
CA ALA A 99 -13.83 -7.66 -3.49
C ALA A 99 -15.17 -6.94 -3.60
N ALA A 100 -16.17 -7.41 -2.85
CA ALA A 100 -17.45 -6.70 -2.77
C ALA A 100 -17.29 -5.33 -2.07
N ASN A 101 -18.28 -4.45 -2.27
CA ASN A 101 -18.26 -3.11 -1.67
C ASN A 101 -18.14 -3.17 -0.12
N GLY A 102 -17.27 -2.33 0.42
CA GLY A 102 -17.00 -2.21 1.86
C GLY A 102 -16.24 -3.40 2.43
N ARG A 103 -15.63 -4.26 1.62
CA ARG A 103 -14.82 -5.42 2.05
C ARG A 103 -13.33 -5.11 1.95
N SER A 104 -12.50 -5.97 2.49
CA SER A 104 -11.04 -5.81 2.50
C SER A 104 -10.37 -6.80 1.57
N ILE A 105 -9.14 -6.47 1.18
CA ILE A 105 -8.22 -7.38 0.50
C ILE A 105 -6.96 -7.46 1.36
N THR A 106 -6.61 -8.66 1.82
CA THR A 106 -5.45 -8.91 2.67
C THR A 106 -4.58 -9.97 2.02
N LEU A 107 -3.46 -9.55 1.45
CA LEU A 107 -2.46 -10.40 0.81
C LEU A 107 -1.15 -10.32 1.61
N ASP A 108 -1.15 -10.87 2.82
CA ASP A 108 -0.12 -10.67 3.84
C ASP A 108 0.97 -11.76 3.83
N SER A 109 0.80 -12.78 2.97
CA SER A 109 1.80 -13.79 2.70
C SER A 109 2.99 -13.19 1.92
N SER A 110 4.12 -13.90 1.86
CA SER A 110 5.33 -13.42 1.17
C SER A 110 5.21 -13.54 -0.36
N ASN A 111 4.27 -12.80 -0.94
CA ASN A 111 3.92 -12.88 -2.36
C ASN A 111 5.00 -12.29 -3.27
N THR A 112 4.94 -12.66 -4.54
CA THR A 112 5.79 -12.14 -5.62
C THR A 112 4.87 -11.72 -6.77
N PHE A 113 4.74 -10.42 -7.00
CA PHE A 113 3.99 -9.86 -8.12
C PHE A 113 4.96 -9.22 -9.13
N SER A 114 5.21 -9.88 -10.26
CA SER A 114 6.10 -9.35 -11.29
C SER A 114 5.39 -8.44 -12.30
N GLY A 115 4.07 -8.54 -12.36
CA GLY A 115 3.20 -7.69 -13.19
C GLY A 115 2.40 -6.68 -12.36
N THR A 116 1.53 -5.95 -13.05
CA THR A 116 0.70 -4.90 -12.41
C THR A 116 -0.26 -5.49 -11.39
N VAL A 117 -0.46 -4.82 -10.25
CA VAL A 117 -1.45 -5.23 -9.24
C VAL A 117 -2.57 -4.20 -9.13
N ALA A 118 -3.82 -4.69 -9.18
CA ALA A 118 -5.01 -3.88 -9.06
C ALA A 118 -5.90 -4.36 -7.91
N PHE A 119 -6.27 -3.43 -7.02
CA PHE A 119 -7.27 -3.65 -5.97
C PHE A 119 -8.53 -2.90 -6.34
N SER A 120 -9.65 -3.60 -6.45
CA SER A 120 -10.90 -2.99 -6.87
C SER A 120 -12.10 -3.51 -6.08
N SER A 121 -13.23 -2.81 -6.20
CA SER A 121 -14.51 -3.26 -5.69
C SER A 121 -15.67 -2.68 -6.50
N GLY A 122 -16.88 -3.19 -6.30
CA GLY A 122 -18.11 -2.57 -6.80
C GLY A 122 -18.45 -1.21 -6.17
N GLY A 123 -17.59 -0.67 -5.31
CA GLY A 123 -17.74 0.60 -4.60
C GLY A 123 -16.41 1.05 -3.98
N THR A 124 -16.31 1.01 -2.65
CA THR A 124 -15.10 1.38 -1.91
C THR A 124 -14.61 0.19 -1.09
N LEU A 125 -13.32 -0.12 -1.13
CA LEU A 125 -12.71 -1.12 -0.25
C LEU A 125 -12.58 -0.54 1.17
N THR A 126 -12.71 -1.39 2.19
CA THR A 126 -12.46 -0.95 3.57
C THR A 126 -10.98 -0.82 3.82
N ASN A 127 -10.23 -1.92 3.71
CA ASN A 127 -8.78 -1.93 3.88
C ASN A 127 -8.11 -2.66 2.73
N VAL A 128 -6.84 -2.32 2.49
CA VAL A 128 -5.93 -3.13 1.68
C VAL A 128 -4.68 -3.39 2.50
N GLU A 129 -4.31 -4.66 2.60
CA GLU A 129 -2.99 -5.09 3.06
C GLU A 129 -2.34 -5.90 1.95
N VAL A 130 -1.11 -5.52 1.59
CA VAL A 130 -0.33 -6.25 0.58
C VAL A 130 1.11 -6.36 1.01
N LYS A 131 1.66 -7.56 0.84
CA LYS A 131 3.07 -7.85 0.97
C LYS A 131 3.59 -8.41 -0.34
N ASP A 132 4.53 -7.70 -0.94
CA ASP A 132 5.26 -8.12 -2.12
C ASP A 132 6.76 -8.20 -1.81
N THR A 133 7.43 -9.23 -2.31
CA THR A 133 8.87 -9.41 -2.12
C THR A 133 9.70 -8.61 -3.13
N THR A 134 9.05 -7.99 -4.11
CA THR A 134 9.70 -7.20 -5.16
C THR A 134 9.37 -5.71 -5.06
N ALA A 135 9.67 -4.96 -6.12
CA ALA A 135 9.24 -3.57 -6.23
C ALA A 135 7.75 -3.53 -6.57
N PHE A 136 7.04 -2.57 -5.99
CA PHE A 136 5.58 -2.51 -6.11
C PHE A 136 5.13 -1.13 -6.58
N VAL A 137 4.16 -1.11 -7.48
CA VAL A 137 3.49 0.12 -7.93
C VAL A 137 2.06 0.11 -7.39
N LEU A 138 1.74 1.04 -6.50
CA LEU A 138 0.38 1.22 -6.00
C LEU A 138 -0.48 1.93 -7.03
N ALA A 139 -1.76 1.56 -7.06
CA ALA A 139 -2.76 2.19 -7.92
C ALA A 139 -2.27 2.28 -9.38
N GLU A 140 -1.64 1.22 -9.91
CA GLU A 140 -0.99 1.29 -11.23
C GLU A 140 -2.01 1.42 -12.37
N THR A 141 -3.13 0.71 -12.28
CA THR A 141 -4.13 0.62 -13.36
C THR A 141 -5.37 1.49 -13.14
N ALA A 142 -5.64 1.88 -11.89
CA ALA A 142 -6.78 2.70 -11.48
C ALA A 142 -6.54 3.32 -10.10
N ASN A 143 -7.33 4.34 -9.76
CA ASN A 143 -7.32 4.94 -8.42
C ASN A 143 -7.62 3.92 -7.33
N LEU A 144 -6.93 4.02 -6.20
CA LEU A 144 -7.22 3.28 -4.99
C LEU A 144 -7.93 4.19 -3.98
N THR A 145 -9.19 3.90 -3.69
CA THR A 145 -9.96 4.63 -2.67
C THR A 145 -10.40 3.66 -1.59
N LEU A 146 -10.01 3.96 -0.35
CA LEU A 146 -10.34 3.18 0.84
C LEU A 146 -11.26 3.96 1.78
N SER A 147 -12.02 3.27 2.62
CA SER A 147 -12.70 3.88 3.77
C SER A 147 -11.95 3.69 5.09
N GLY A 148 -10.92 2.84 5.11
CA GLY A 148 -10.09 2.49 6.26
C GLY A 148 -8.61 2.64 5.95
N ASN A 149 -7.83 1.60 6.24
CA ASN A 149 -6.36 1.64 6.27
C ASN A 149 -5.71 1.01 5.03
N LEU A 150 -4.49 1.44 4.75
CA LEU A 150 -3.60 0.83 3.77
C LEU A 150 -2.33 0.32 4.46
N THR A 151 -2.01 -0.96 4.32
CA THR A 151 -0.76 -1.54 4.80
C THR A 151 0.01 -2.12 3.61
N VAL A 152 1.26 -1.68 3.42
CA VAL A 152 2.08 -2.11 2.29
C VAL A 152 3.45 -2.53 2.79
N THR A 153 3.85 -3.76 2.48
CA THR A 153 5.20 -4.25 2.71
C THR A 153 5.84 -4.62 1.37
N THR A 154 6.96 -4.01 1.03
CA THR A 154 7.68 -4.30 -0.22
C THR A 154 9.12 -4.72 0.06
N GLY A 155 9.62 -5.68 -0.72
CA GLY A 155 11.05 -6.01 -0.76
C GLY A 155 11.86 -5.07 -1.67
N GLY A 156 11.18 -4.35 -2.56
CA GLY A 156 11.76 -3.38 -3.50
C GLY A 156 11.24 -1.96 -3.30
N ALA A 157 11.58 -1.08 -4.23
CA ALA A 157 11.07 0.30 -4.24
C ALA A 157 9.53 0.30 -4.30
N LEU A 158 8.92 1.27 -3.62
CA LEU A 158 7.48 1.51 -3.66
C LEU A 158 7.23 2.80 -4.43
N THR A 159 6.41 2.72 -5.47
CA THR A 159 5.97 3.89 -6.25
C THR A 159 4.46 3.92 -6.38
N ASP A 160 3.89 5.02 -6.85
CA ASP A 160 2.49 5.09 -7.28
C ASP A 160 2.36 5.67 -8.69
N THR A 161 1.14 5.61 -9.25
CA THR A 161 0.88 6.10 -10.61
C THR A 161 -0.46 6.79 -10.73
N ASN A 162 -1.50 6.30 -10.05
CA ASN A 162 -2.79 6.96 -9.96
C ASN A 162 -3.09 7.36 -8.50
N VAL A 163 -4.24 8.02 -8.32
CA VAL A 163 -4.64 8.58 -7.03
C VAL A 163 -4.80 7.50 -5.97
N ILE A 164 -4.18 7.72 -4.81
CA ILE A 164 -4.42 6.98 -3.59
C ILE A 164 -5.19 7.86 -2.61
N THR A 165 -6.32 7.38 -2.10
CA THR A 165 -7.13 8.07 -1.07
C THR A 165 -7.37 7.14 0.10
N VAL A 166 -6.77 7.49 1.25
CA VAL A 166 -6.81 6.69 2.48
C VAL A 166 -7.13 7.61 3.66
N PRO A 167 -8.40 7.66 4.11
CA PRO A 167 -8.80 8.46 5.25
C PRO A 167 -8.36 7.84 6.60
N GLY A 168 -8.01 6.55 6.61
CA GLY A 168 -7.38 5.90 7.75
C GLY A 168 -5.86 6.06 7.75
N THR A 169 -5.18 5.14 8.42
CA THR A 169 -3.72 5.11 8.50
C THR A 169 -3.13 4.36 7.30
N THR A 170 -2.09 4.94 6.69
CA THR A 170 -1.22 4.28 5.72
C THR A 170 0.07 3.86 6.41
N THR A 171 0.40 2.57 6.38
CA THR A 171 1.62 2.01 6.98
C THR A 171 2.49 1.38 5.90
N ILE A 172 3.68 1.93 5.70
CA ILE A 172 4.62 1.47 4.67
C ILE A 172 5.85 0.81 5.30
N THR A 173 6.15 -0.42 4.88
CA THR A 173 7.41 -1.12 5.22
C THR A 173 8.17 -1.46 3.94
N ALA A 174 9.18 -0.65 3.61
CA ALA A 174 10.05 -0.84 2.45
C ALA A 174 11.53 -0.77 2.89
N THR A 175 11.95 -1.70 3.73
CA THR A 175 13.24 -1.63 4.44
C THR A 175 14.42 -1.51 3.49
N GLY A 176 15.17 -0.41 3.59
CA GLY A 176 16.33 -0.11 2.74
C GLY A 176 15.97 0.36 1.32
N GLN A 177 14.68 0.57 1.03
CA GLN A 177 14.18 0.89 -0.30
C GLN A 177 13.65 2.32 -0.39
N VAL A 178 13.62 2.87 -1.60
CA VAL A 178 13.01 4.18 -1.87
C VAL A 178 11.48 4.04 -1.83
N VAL A 179 10.82 5.02 -1.21
CA VAL A 179 9.36 5.19 -1.26
C VAL A 179 9.08 6.52 -1.95
N ASP A 180 8.33 6.45 -3.04
CA ASP A 180 7.95 7.59 -3.88
C ASP A 180 6.43 7.56 -4.10
N LEU A 181 5.70 8.35 -3.32
CA LEU A 181 4.24 8.47 -3.39
C LEU A 181 3.89 9.90 -3.84
N ASP A 182 4.38 10.27 -5.02
CA ASP A 182 4.42 11.64 -5.53
C ASP A 182 3.22 12.04 -6.38
N HIS A 183 2.26 11.13 -6.59
CA HIS A 183 1.09 11.48 -7.38
C HIS A 183 0.38 12.71 -6.78
N THR A 184 0.31 13.79 -7.56
CA THR A 184 -0.14 15.13 -7.11
C THR A 184 -1.53 15.21 -6.48
N SER A 185 -2.34 14.16 -6.66
CA SER A 185 -3.70 14.07 -6.14
C SER A 185 -3.88 13.07 -4.99
N ASN A 186 -2.81 12.51 -4.46
CA ASN A 186 -2.86 11.66 -3.27
C ASN A 186 -3.52 12.35 -2.08
N ASN A 187 -4.14 11.56 -1.22
CA ASN A 187 -4.89 12.05 -0.07
C ASN A 187 -4.84 11.03 1.08
N PHE A 188 -3.87 11.20 1.96
CA PHE A 188 -3.57 10.42 3.14
C PHE A 188 -3.90 11.22 4.40
N ALA A 189 -4.66 10.65 5.33
CA ALA A 189 -4.86 11.30 6.62
C ALA A 189 -3.61 11.18 7.51
N THR A 190 -3.18 9.95 7.77
CA THR A 190 -1.93 9.66 8.52
C THR A 190 -1.11 8.66 7.73
N ILE A 191 0.18 8.93 7.56
CA ILE A 191 1.11 8.02 6.88
C ILE A 191 2.38 7.81 7.71
N LEU A 192 2.91 6.58 7.67
CA LEU A 192 4.13 6.19 8.38
C LEU A 192 5.05 5.39 7.46
N PHE A 193 6.35 5.63 7.57
CA PHE A 193 7.37 4.99 6.75
C PHE A 193 8.41 4.28 7.60
N GLY A 194 8.48 2.96 7.47
CA GLY A 194 9.37 2.12 8.27
C GLY A 194 8.88 1.92 9.70
N SER A 195 9.82 1.66 10.61
CA SER A 195 9.57 1.45 12.03
C SER A 195 10.83 1.76 12.84
N SER A 196 10.78 1.60 14.16
CA SER A 196 11.97 1.75 15.02
C SER A 196 13.09 0.76 14.65
N SER A 197 12.75 -0.40 14.09
CA SER A 197 13.71 -1.45 13.70
C SER A 197 14.07 -1.46 12.21
N ASN A 198 13.27 -0.80 11.36
CA ASN A 198 13.41 -0.84 9.90
C ASN A 198 13.34 0.57 9.32
N ALA A 199 14.35 0.99 8.57
CA ALA A 199 14.37 2.29 7.91
C ALA A 199 14.14 2.12 6.41
N VAL A 200 13.39 3.02 5.79
CA VAL A 200 13.38 3.17 4.32
C VAL A 200 14.65 3.92 3.87
N ALA A 201 15.01 3.85 2.60
CA ALA A 201 16.16 4.60 2.07
C ALA A 201 15.85 6.10 1.94
N SER A 202 14.71 6.44 1.37
CA SER A 202 14.23 7.81 1.25
C SER A 202 12.71 7.83 1.09
N VAL A 203 12.12 8.99 1.37
CA VAL A 203 10.69 9.25 1.21
C VAL A 203 10.51 10.47 0.33
N GLU A 204 9.64 10.33 -0.66
CA GLU A 204 8.92 11.43 -1.29
C GLU A 204 7.42 11.14 -1.16
N VAL A 205 6.67 12.10 -0.64
CA VAL A 205 5.20 11.99 -0.54
C VAL A 205 4.56 13.33 -0.88
N VAL A 206 3.54 13.26 -1.74
CA VAL A 206 2.68 14.38 -2.08
C VAL A 206 1.28 14.10 -1.52
N ASP A 207 0.65 15.13 -0.97
CA ASP A 207 -0.70 15.08 -0.42
C ASP A 207 -1.50 16.32 -0.81
N THR A 208 -2.80 16.16 -1.06
CA THR A 208 -3.69 17.25 -1.46
C THR A 208 -4.35 18.01 -0.32
N ASN A 209 -4.29 17.47 0.91
CA ASN A 209 -4.91 18.06 2.09
C ASN A 209 -3.86 18.18 3.20
N ALA A 210 -4.33 18.14 4.45
CA ALA A 210 -3.48 18.05 5.61
C ALA A 210 -3.02 16.61 5.81
N ILE A 211 -1.75 16.44 6.14
CA ILE A 211 -1.13 15.13 6.37
C ILE A 211 -0.47 15.07 7.74
N ALA A 212 -0.70 13.97 8.45
CA ALA A 212 0.06 13.62 9.64
C ALA A 212 1.12 12.56 9.32
N ILE A 213 2.38 12.88 9.53
CA ILE A 213 3.48 11.92 9.47
C ILE A 213 3.58 11.23 10.83
N GLY A 214 3.19 9.97 10.92
CA GLY A 214 3.42 9.22 12.14
C GLY A 214 4.88 8.77 12.28
N ALA A 215 5.15 7.97 13.31
CA ALA A 215 6.50 7.50 13.60
C ALA A 215 7.17 6.87 12.37
N SER A 216 8.23 7.51 11.87
CA SER A 216 8.85 7.19 10.59
C SER A 216 10.37 7.23 10.68
N LYS A 217 11.04 6.45 9.83
CA LYS A 217 12.49 6.35 9.81
C LYS A 217 13.03 6.20 8.39
N SER A 218 13.84 7.16 7.94
CA SER A 218 14.61 7.08 6.69
C SER A 218 16.11 7.16 6.97
N THR A 219 16.92 6.43 6.21
CA THR A 219 18.39 6.59 6.25
C THR A 219 18.88 7.75 5.41
N GLY A 220 18.12 8.13 4.38
CA GLY A 220 18.35 9.28 3.52
C GLY A 220 17.27 10.35 3.67
N ASN A 221 17.00 11.05 2.57
CA ASN A 221 16.13 12.23 2.57
C ASN A 221 14.66 11.88 2.79
N PHE A 222 13.93 12.84 3.34
CA PHE A 222 12.50 12.79 3.56
C PHE A 222 11.86 14.07 3.03
N THR A 223 11.05 13.96 1.99
CA THR A 223 10.37 15.09 1.34
C THR A 223 8.85 14.94 1.47
N VAL A 224 8.19 15.97 1.98
CA VAL A 224 6.74 16.06 2.10
C VAL A 224 6.25 17.31 1.39
N THR A 225 5.27 17.16 0.51
CA THR A 225 4.52 18.29 -0.06
C THR A 225 3.05 18.08 0.24
N ALA A 226 2.41 19.04 0.92
CA ALA A 226 1.00 18.95 1.29
C ALA A 226 0.18 20.13 0.75
N GLY A 227 -1.09 19.85 0.50
CA GLY A 227 -2.09 20.85 0.14
C GLY A 227 -2.40 21.79 1.30
N ASP A 228 -2.27 21.31 2.53
CA ASP A 228 -2.64 22.00 3.77
C ASP A 228 -1.59 21.70 4.87
N ASP A 229 -1.98 21.73 6.15
CA ASP A 229 -1.11 21.47 7.30
C ASP A 229 -0.29 20.17 7.19
N VAL A 230 1.01 20.24 7.53
CA VAL A 230 1.86 19.07 7.79
C VAL A 230 2.12 18.98 9.27
N THR A 231 1.76 17.85 9.88
CA THR A 231 2.00 17.58 11.29
C THR A 231 2.76 16.28 11.49
N ASP A 232 3.38 16.08 12.65
CA ASP A 232 3.80 14.75 13.09
C ASP A 232 2.94 14.22 14.24
N SER A 233 2.77 12.90 14.27
CA SER A 233 2.07 12.19 15.34
C SER A 233 2.96 11.20 16.09
N GLY A 234 4.26 11.24 15.81
CA GLY A 234 5.31 10.42 16.41
C GLY A 234 6.67 10.79 15.81
N THR A 235 7.74 10.25 16.39
CA THR A 235 9.11 10.62 16.00
C THR A 235 9.39 10.39 14.53
N VAL A 236 9.87 11.42 13.83
CA VAL A 236 10.32 11.35 12.44
C VAL A 236 11.84 11.42 12.42
N THR A 237 12.49 10.25 12.25
CA THR A 237 13.94 10.13 12.16
C THR A 237 14.39 10.18 10.69
N VAL A 238 15.30 11.10 10.37
CA VAL A 238 15.80 11.34 9.01
C VAL A 238 17.31 11.40 9.03
N GLY A 239 17.97 10.36 8.51
CA GLY A 239 19.44 10.33 8.41
C GLY A 239 20.02 11.29 7.35
N GLY A 240 19.18 11.77 6.43
CA GLY A 240 19.52 12.78 5.42
C GLY A 240 18.84 14.12 5.67
N ASN A 241 18.46 14.80 4.59
CA ASN A 241 17.75 16.09 4.67
C ASN A 241 16.24 15.89 4.80
N LEU A 242 15.61 16.73 5.64
CA LEU A 242 14.16 16.88 5.70
C LEU A 242 13.74 18.09 4.86
N SER A 243 12.74 17.93 4.00
CA SER A 243 12.11 19.03 3.26
C SER A 243 10.60 18.95 3.39
N VAL A 244 9.97 20.01 3.91
CA VAL A 244 8.53 20.06 4.10
C VAL A 244 7.96 21.31 3.42
N THR A 245 6.95 21.12 2.58
CA THR A 245 6.28 22.18 1.85
C THR A 245 4.76 22.13 2.06
N THR A 246 4.14 23.27 2.35
CA THR A 246 2.68 23.46 2.30
C THR A 246 2.30 24.40 1.16
N SER A 247 1.14 24.17 0.54
CA SER A 247 0.67 25.01 -0.58
C SER A 247 -0.58 25.85 -0.27
N ALA A 248 -1.36 25.52 0.76
CA ALA A 248 -2.40 26.41 1.29
C ALA A 248 -1.79 27.70 1.83
N SER A 249 -2.50 28.82 1.66
CA SER A 249 -2.05 30.15 2.12
C SER A 249 -1.87 30.27 3.62
N ASP A 250 -2.51 29.40 4.38
CA ASP A 250 -2.50 29.31 5.84
C ASP A 250 -1.95 27.96 6.34
N GLY A 251 -1.50 27.09 5.43
CA GLY A 251 -1.00 25.75 5.75
C GLY A 251 0.22 25.81 6.67
N LEU A 252 0.10 25.18 7.83
CA LEU A 252 1.11 25.13 8.88
C LEU A 252 2.08 23.97 8.66
N ILE A 253 3.33 24.17 9.06
CA ILE A 253 4.23 23.06 9.34
C ILE A 253 4.38 22.96 10.85
N ASN A 254 4.00 21.84 11.45
CA ASN A 254 4.10 21.63 12.88
C ASN A 254 4.67 20.24 13.20
N MET A 255 5.99 20.15 13.29
CA MET A 255 6.74 18.91 13.50
C MET A 255 7.41 18.94 14.88
N GLY A 256 6.76 18.37 15.89
CA GLY A 256 7.15 18.47 17.30
C GLY A 256 8.14 17.40 17.79
N THR A 257 8.46 16.40 16.97
CA THR A 257 9.28 15.25 17.35
C THR A 257 10.19 14.81 16.20
N LEU A 258 11.16 15.65 15.83
CA LEU A 258 12.13 15.34 14.79
C LEU A 258 13.43 14.76 15.37
N GLU A 259 14.03 13.84 14.62
CA GLU A 259 15.43 13.38 14.77
C GLU A 259 16.12 13.45 13.40
N VAL A 260 16.43 14.67 12.94
CA VAL A 260 17.04 14.93 11.63
C VAL A 260 18.54 15.15 11.78
N ASP A 261 19.34 14.31 11.10
CA ASP A 261 20.80 14.40 11.09
C ASP A 261 21.33 15.38 10.04
N GLY A 262 20.58 15.60 8.95
CA GLY A 262 20.92 16.52 7.88
C GLY A 262 20.30 17.91 8.05
N THR A 263 20.08 18.58 6.91
CA THR A 263 19.44 19.90 6.92
C THR A 263 17.92 19.81 6.96
N ILE A 264 17.28 20.84 7.51
CA ILE A 264 15.83 21.03 7.51
C ILE A 264 15.48 22.18 6.56
N ALA A 265 14.63 21.92 5.56
CA ALA A 265 14.05 22.93 4.67
C ALA A 265 12.54 23.05 4.92
N LEU A 266 12.08 24.27 5.18
CA LEU A 266 10.67 24.56 5.46
C LEU A 266 10.14 25.59 4.47
N THR A 267 9.10 25.24 3.72
CA THR A 267 8.44 26.16 2.79
C THR A 267 6.95 26.22 3.08
N THR A 268 6.46 27.35 3.58
CA THR A 268 5.03 27.62 3.68
C THR A 268 4.59 28.59 2.60
N ASN A 269 3.30 28.59 2.25
CA ASN A 269 2.71 29.58 1.37
C ASN A 269 1.94 30.64 2.17
N GLY A 270 1.76 31.84 1.59
CA GLY A 270 1.00 32.93 2.20
C GLY A 270 1.53 33.35 3.59
N ASP A 271 0.66 33.26 4.59
CA ASP A 271 0.95 33.59 6.00
C ASP A 271 1.19 32.33 6.86
N GLY A 272 1.33 31.15 6.24
CA GLY A 272 1.54 29.87 6.93
C GLY A 272 2.78 29.88 7.85
N ALA A 273 2.62 29.43 9.09
CA ALA A 273 3.69 29.38 10.09
C ALA A 273 4.38 28.01 10.13
N ALA A 274 5.60 27.97 10.68
CA ALA A 274 6.35 26.74 10.85
C ALA A 274 6.86 26.58 12.29
N THR A 275 6.64 25.41 12.88
CA THR A 275 7.17 24.99 14.18
C THR A 275 7.89 23.66 14.02
N VAL A 276 9.15 23.62 14.43
CA VAL A 276 9.96 22.39 14.44
C VAL A 276 10.66 22.20 15.77
N VAL A 277 10.70 20.96 16.25
CA VAL A 277 11.50 20.57 17.42
C VAL A 277 12.36 19.37 17.02
N ASN A 278 13.69 19.58 16.96
CA ASN A 278 14.66 18.55 16.62
C ASN A 278 15.36 18.04 17.89
N ASP A 279 15.71 16.76 17.94
CA ASP A 279 16.41 16.17 19.08
C ASP A 279 17.81 16.80 19.27
N ALA A 280 18.47 17.14 18.18
CA ALA A 280 19.81 17.73 18.10
C ALA A 280 19.81 19.12 17.45
N GLU A 281 21.01 19.60 17.08
CA GLU A 281 21.24 20.85 16.36
C GLU A 281 20.32 20.95 15.12
N ILE A 282 19.87 22.17 14.81
CA ILE A 282 19.07 22.44 13.63
C ILE A 282 19.95 23.18 12.62
N ASP A 283 20.27 22.52 11.51
CA ASP A 283 20.87 23.17 10.33
C ASP A 283 19.77 23.45 9.30
N PHE A 284 19.46 24.73 9.08
CA PHE A 284 18.46 25.11 8.08
C PHE A 284 19.07 25.18 6.68
N ALA A 285 18.48 24.41 5.76
CA ALA A 285 18.60 24.70 4.34
C ALA A 285 17.72 25.92 3.96
N ALA A 286 17.80 26.34 2.70
CA ALA A 286 16.97 27.43 2.18
C ALA A 286 15.49 27.19 2.50
N SER A 287 14.90 28.12 3.26
CA SER A 287 13.54 28.02 3.80
C SER A 287 12.79 29.32 3.56
N THR A 288 11.50 29.23 3.28
CA THR A 288 10.59 30.37 3.14
C THR A 288 9.39 30.14 4.04
N VAL A 289 9.33 30.85 5.17
CA VAL A 289 8.20 30.78 6.08
C VAL A 289 7.49 32.13 6.04
N GLY A 290 6.24 32.14 5.56
CA GLY A 290 5.43 33.35 5.45
C GLY A 290 5.00 33.92 6.80
N GLY A 291 4.63 33.04 7.73
CA GLY A 291 4.22 33.36 9.09
C GLY A 291 5.37 33.33 10.10
N ALA A 292 5.05 33.02 11.35
CA ALA A 292 6.06 32.86 12.41
C ALA A 292 6.86 31.56 12.23
N LEU A 293 8.16 31.61 12.51
CA LEU A 293 9.02 30.43 12.65
C LEU A 293 9.38 30.22 14.11
N SER A 294 9.09 29.02 14.63
CA SER A 294 9.57 28.55 15.93
C SER A 294 10.42 27.30 15.73
N ALA A 295 11.69 27.33 16.10
CA ALA A 295 12.60 26.20 15.98
C ALA A 295 13.25 25.92 17.33
N THR A 296 13.30 24.66 17.74
CA THR A 296 13.91 24.26 19.01
C THR A 296 14.76 23.01 18.82
N ALA A 297 16.06 23.12 19.07
CA ALA A 297 16.93 21.98 19.29
C ALA A 297 16.80 21.55 20.77
N THR A 298 16.42 20.31 21.05
CA THR A 298 16.30 19.83 22.45
C THR A 298 17.67 19.56 23.07
N THR A 299 18.66 19.27 22.23
CA THR A 299 20.08 19.21 22.57
C THR A 299 20.90 19.91 21.46
N GLY A 300 22.03 20.51 21.79
CA GLY A 300 22.77 21.36 20.84
C GLY A 300 22.36 22.84 20.91
N ASN A 301 23.01 23.68 20.08
CA ASN A 301 22.69 25.11 19.93
C ASN A 301 21.98 25.36 18.61
#